data_AF-A0A6M2CMI9-F1
#
_entry.id   AF-A0A6M2CMI9-F1
#
_cell.length_a   1.000
_cell.length_b   1.000
_cell.length_c   1.000
_cell.angle_alpha   90.00
_cell.angle_beta   90.00
_cell.angle_gamma   90.00
#
_symmetry.space_group_name_H-M   'P 1'
#
loop_
_entity.id
_entity.type
_entity.pdbx_description
1 polymer ?
#
loop_
_entity_poly.entity_id
_entity_poly.type
_entity_poly.pdbx_seq_one_letter_code
_entity_poly.pdbx_strand_id
1 'polypeptide(L)'
;KLPAHPGFCRMPLLRWWYNVETGQCEEFYFGGCAGNANNFETKELCEKTCSEESTNLTPLQPVLAFRGLTKKMLPASRPNGWPICRRPPYSGPCRAAFTRFYYDAATNTCRQFTYGGCKSNGNNFVSDTACMKACASSAIRLVEMQATFF
;
A
#
# COMPACT_ATOMS: atom_id res chain seq x y z
N LYS A 1 14.62 -7.64 3.74
CA LYS A 1 14.31 -6.60 2.72
C LYS A 1 13.41 -7.23 1.63
N LEU A 2 12.67 -6.47 0.82
CA LEU A 2 11.75 -6.99 -0.23
C LEU A 2 12.55 -7.53 -1.45
N PRO A 3 12.03 -8.44 -2.29
CA PRO A 3 12.74 -8.88 -3.50
C PRO A 3 12.78 -7.80 -4.59
N ALA A 4 13.69 -7.92 -5.56
CA ALA A 4 13.66 -7.11 -6.77
C ALA A 4 12.31 -7.26 -7.49
N HIS A 5 11.70 -6.15 -7.91
CA HIS A 5 10.40 -6.19 -8.56
C HIS A 5 10.40 -5.37 -9.86
N PRO A 6 10.60 -6.01 -11.02
CA PRO A 6 10.65 -5.34 -12.33
C PRO A 6 9.40 -4.52 -12.65
N GLY A 7 8.25 -4.85 -12.05
CA GLY A 7 7.01 -4.17 -12.37
C GLY A 7 6.40 -4.72 -13.65
N PHE A 8 5.68 -3.87 -14.39
CA PHE A 8 4.92 -4.35 -15.54
C PHE A 8 5.00 -3.49 -16.79
N CYS A 9 5.52 -2.29 -16.65
CA CYS A 9 5.95 -1.50 -17.79
C CYS A 9 7.21 -2.14 -18.40
N ARG A 10 7.54 -1.73 -19.63
CA ARG A 10 8.58 -2.37 -20.46
C ARG A 10 9.76 -1.44 -20.76
N MET A 11 9.96 -0.41 -19.94
CA MET A 11 11.12 0.47 -20.04
C MET A 11 12.30 -0.19 -19.31
N PRO A 12 13.45 -0.44 -19.94
CA PRO A 12 14.57 -1.14 -19.30
C PRO A 12 15.42 -0.17 -18.48
N LEU A 13 14.93 0.27 -17.31
CA LEU A 13 15.71 1.13 -16.42
C LEU A 13 16.61 0.27 -15.54
N LEU A 14 17.93 0.44 -15.67
CA LEU A 14 18.90 -0.18 -14.76
C LEU A 14 18.74 0.45 -13.37
N ARG A 15 18.53 -0.39 -12.35
CA ARG A 15 18.33 -0.01 -10.96
C ARG A 15 19.05 -0.98 -10.02
N TRP A 16 19.21 -0.58 -8.78
CA TRP A 16 19.84 -1.37 -7.72
C TRP A 16 18.78 -1.90 -6.74
N TRP A 17 18.94 -3.12 -6.27
CA TRP A 17 18.14 -3.71 -5.20
C TRP A 17 19.06 -4.45 -4.23
N TYR A 18 18.69 -4.49 -2.96
CA TYR A 18 19.43 -5.25 -1.95
C TYR A 18 19.01 -6.71 -1.96
N ASN A 19 19.93 -7.59 -2.35
CA ASN A 19 19.79 -9.02 -2.28
C ASN A 19 20.16 -9.52 -0.88
N VAL A 20 19.18 -10.07 -0.17
CA VAL A 20 19.38 -10.59 1.19
C VAL A 20 20.15 -11.91 1.23
N GLU A 21 20.17 -12.66 0.12
CA GLU A 21 20.86 -13.95 0.02
C GLU A 21 22.37 -13.74 -0.08
N THR A 22 22.79 -12.75 -0.86
CA THR A 22 24.21 -12.38 -1.01
C THR A 22 24.65 -11.30 -0.02
N GLY A 23 23.71 -10.58 0.59
CA GLY A 23 23.98 -9.45 1.46
C GLY A 23 24.50 -8.23 0.71
N GLN A 24 24.23 -8.11 -0.60
CA GLN A 24 24.80 -7.10 -1.48
C GLN A 24 23.73 -6.34 -2.25
N CYS A 25 24.07 -5.12 -2.67
CA CYS A 25 23.28 -4.39 -3.66
C CYS A 25 23.65 -4.87 -5.06
N GLU A 26 22.65 -5.41 -5.77
CA GLU A 26 22.78 -5.99 -7.10
C GLU A 26 21.92 -5.20 -8.10
N GLU A 27 22.30 -5.27 -9.38
CA GLU A 27 21.57 -4.62 -10.47
C GLU A 27 20.34 -5.45 -10.89
N PHE A 28 19.28 -4.77 -11.32
CA PHE A 28 18.15 -5.37 -12.02
C PHE A 28 17.50 -4.38 -12.98
N TYR A 29 16.73 -4.89 -13.95
CA TYR A 29 15.94 -4.06 -14.86
C TYR A 29 14.56 -3.76 -14.27
N PHE A 30 14.34 -2.50 -13.90
CA PHE A 30 13.04 -1.98 -13.52
C PHE A 30 12.27 -1.48 -14.74
N GLY A 31 11.06 -2.00 -14.94
CA GLY A 31 10.18 -1.72 -16.07
C GLY A 31 9.67 -0.28 -16.19
N GLY A 32 9.95 0.60 -15.21
CA GLY A 32 9.53 2.00 -15.19
C GLY A 32 8.18 2.28 -14.52
N CYS A 33 7.46 1.27 -14.05
CA CYS A 33 6.25 1.47 -13.24
C CYS A 33 5.97 0.27 -12.33
N ALA A 34 5.13 0.50 -11.32
CA ALA A 34 4.93 -0.41 -10.19
C ALA A 34 6.27 -0.68 -9.49
N GLY A 35 6.52 -1.90 -9.01
CA GLY A 35 7.70 -2.18 -8.21
C GLY A 35 7.40 -2.10 -6.72
N ASN A 36 8.48 -2.09 -5.93
CA ASN A 36 8.43 -1.91 -4.50
C ASN A 36 9.60 -0.99 -4.06
N ALA A 37 9.73 -0.74 -2.76
CA ALA A 37 10.73 0.19 -2.22
C ALA A 37 12.18 -0.32 -2.30
N ASN A 38 12.43 -1.59 -2.61
CA ASN A 38 13.78 -2.11 -2.85
C ASN A 38 14.20 -1.87 -4.30
N ASN A 39 14.31 -0.59 -4.68
CA ASN A 39 14.62 -0.12 -6.02
C ASN A 39 15.28 1.26 -5.92
N PHE A 40 16.58 1.31 -6.19
CA PHE A 40 17.42 2.50 -6.01
C PHE A 40 18.08 2.89 -7.33
N GLU A 41 18.32 4.18 -7.52
CA GLU A 41 18.95 4.70 -8.73
C GLU A 41 20.45 4.43 -8.79
N THR A 42 21.12 4.43 -7.64
CA THR A 42 22.56 4.17 -7.54
C THR A 42 22.88 3.09 -6.49
N LYS A 43 24.04 2.45 -6.64
CA LYS A 43 24.54 1.43 -5.71
C LYS A 43 24.71 1.99 -4.30
N GLU A 44 25.27 3.20 -4.20
CA GLU A 44 25.56 3.86 -2.93
C GLU A 44 24.28 4.15 -2.14
N LEU A 45 23.21 4.56 -2.82
CA LEU A 45 21.91 4.77 -2.17
C LEU A 45 21.34 3.46 -1.64
N CYS A 46 21.47 2.37 -2.41
CA CYS A 46 21.07 1.05 -1.98
C CYS A 46 21.86 0.61 -0.73
N GLU A 47 23.20 0.71 -0.79
CA GLU A 47 24.09 0.29 0.29
C GLU A 47 23.84 1.11 1.55
N LYS A 48 23.80 2.43 1.44
CA LYS A 48 23.49 3.31 2.58
C LYS A 48 22.12 3.02 3.21
N THR A 49 21.15 2.57 2.43
CA THR A 49 19.79 2.29 2.92
C THR A 49 19.64 0.87 3.49
N CYS A 50 20.47 -0.08 3.04
CA CYS A 50 20.25 -1.50 3.28
C CYS A 50 21.40 -2.23 3.97
N SER A 51 22.63 -1.78 3.75
CA SER A 51 23.81 -2.23 4.47
C SER A 51 23.81 -1.53 5.82
N GLU A 52 23.08 -2.07 6.79
CA GLU A 52 23.39 -1.78 8.18
C GLU A 52 24.76 -2.37 8.45
N GLU A 53 25.77 -1.51 8.39
CA GLU A 53 27.07 -1.78 8.94
C GLU A 53 26.89 -2.16 10.40
N SER A 54 27.33 -3.38 10.72
CA SER A 54 27.39 -3.88 12.08
C SER A 54 27.75 -2.76 13.04
N THR A 55 26.86 -2.43 13.97
CA THR A 55 27.22 -1.69 15.18
C THR A 55 28.14 -2.58 16.02
N ASN A 56 29.36 -2.77 15.54
CA ASN A 56 30.52 -3.17 16.33
C ASN A 56 31.32 -1.90 16.61
N LEU A 57 30.68 -0.98 17.32
CA LEU A 57 31.38 -0.01 18.16
C LEU A 57 30.92 -0.24 19.61
N THR A 58 31.67 -1.10 20.31
CA THR A 58 31.97 -1.10 21.76
C THR A 58 30.83 -0.95 22.79
N PRO A 59 30.63 -1.93 23.70
CA PRO A 59 29.66 -1.81 24.79
C PRO A 59 30.23 -0.97 25.95
N LEU A 60 30.07 0.34 25.92
CA LEU A 60 30.20 1.19 27.12
C LEU A 60 29.34 2.47 27.01
N GLN A 61 28.01 2.33 26.94
CA GLN A 61 27.10 3.32 27.55
C GLN A 61 25.83 2.59 28.03
N PRO A 62 25.40 2.76 29.29
CA PRO A 62 24.10 2.27 29.73
C PRO A 62 23.06 3.21 29.11
N VAL A 63 22.52 2.82 27.96
CA VAL A 63 21.36 3.50 27.38
C VAL A 63 20.18 3.28 28.31
N LEU A 64 19.85 4.35 29.03
CA LEU A 64 18.64 4.47 29.81
C LEU A 64 17.43 4.20 28.90
N ALA A 65 16.73 3.12 29.21
CA ALA A 65 15.29 2.90 29.08
C ALA A 65 14.57 3.47 27.85
N PHE A 66 14.20 2.58 26.93
CA PHE A 66 12.91 2.70 26.23
C PHE A 66 12.06 1.46 26.51
N ARG A 67 11.40 1.47 27.67
CA ARG A 67 10.26 0.58 27.94
C ARG A 67 9.03 1.14 27.22
N GLY A 68 8.44 0.34 26.32
CA GLY A 68 7.01 0.38 26.02
C GLY A 68 6.59 0.99 24.67
N LEU A 69 6.46 0.14 23.65
CA LEU A 69 5.48 0.34 22.57
C LEU A 69 4.32 -0.65 22.77
N THR A 70 3.52 -0.47 23.82
CA THR A 70 2.15 -1.00 23.78
C THR A 70 1.32 -0.06 22.93
N LYS A 71 1.48 -0.13 21.59
CA LYS A 71 0.48 0.43 20.68
C LYS A 71 -0.80 -0.40 20.86
N LYS A 72 -1.61 -0.05 21.87
CA LYS A 72 -3.06 -0.11 21.71
C LYS A 72 -3.36 0.74 20.48
N MET A 73 -3.53 0.09 19.34
CA MET A 73 -4.11 0.72 18.16
C MET A 73 -5.52 1.14 18.57
N LEU A 74 -5.62 2.38 19.04
CA LEU A 74 -6.87 3.10 19.13
C LEU A 74 -7.54 2.98 17.75
N PRO A 75 -8.85 2.71 17.64
CA PRO A 75 -9.48 2.66 16.34
C PRO A 75 -9.30 4.04 15.72
N ALA A 76 -8.42 4.11 14.71
CA ALA A 76 -8.34 5.27 13.85
C ALA A 76 -9.73 5.38 13.22
N SER A 77 -10.57 6.27 13.75
CA SER A 77 -11.68 6.85 13.02
C SER A 77 -11.06 7.37 11.72
N ARG A 78 -11.23 6.61 10.64
CA ARG A 78 -10.60 6.86 9.34
C ARG A 78 -11.04 8.26 8.90
N PRO A 79 -10.19 9.30 9.00
CA PRO A 79 -10.61 10.62 8.57
C PRO A 79 -10.58 10.55 7.05
N ASN A 80 -11.77 10.51 6.45
CA ASN A 80 -12.02 10.57 5.01
C ASN A 80 -11.49 9.36 4.24
N GLY A 81 -12.27 8.28 4.14
CA GLY A 81 -12.16 7.22 3.13
C GLY A 81 -10.76 6.64 2.92
N TRP A 82 -10.57 5.37 3.29
CA TRP A 82 -9.31 4.63 3.08
C TRP A 82 -8.71 4.91 1.68
N PRO A 83 -7.41 5.23 1.53
CA PRO A 83 -6.84 5.75 0.28
C PRO A 83 -7.13 4.92 -0.98
N ILE A 84 -7.36 3.61 -0.83
CA ILE A 84 -7.77 2.72 -1.92
C ILE A 84 -9.14 3.10 -2.49
N CYS A 85 -10.10 3.48 -1.65
CA CYS A 85 -11.47 3.81 -2.05
C CYS A 85 -11.57 5.09 -2.88
N ARG A 86 -10.52 5.92 -2.90
CA ARG A 86 -10.44 7.15 -3.71
C ARG A 86 -9.73 6.95 -5.05
N ARG A 87 -9.20 5.76 -5.32
CA ARG A 87 -8.54 5.44 -6.60
C ARG A 87 -9.59 5.19 -7.69
N PRO A 88 -9.33 5.51 -8.96
CA PRO A 88 -10.22 5.15 -10.06
C PRO A 88 -10.29 3.61 -10.24
N PRO A 89 -11.35 3.08 -10.89
CA PRO A 89 -11.36 1.68 -11.29
C PRO A 89 -10.20 1.40 -12.27
N TYR A 90 -9.54 0.26 -12.11
CA TYR A 90 -8.41 -0.12 -12.96
C TYR A 90 -8.58 -1.54 -13.48
N SER A 91 -8.82 -1.67 -14.79
CA SER A 91 -9.00 -2.96 -15.46
C SER A 91 -7.71 -3.79 -15.50
N GLY A 92 -6.54 -3.16 -15.44
CA GLY A 92 -5.26 -3.86 -15.54
C GLY A 92 -4.94 -4.33 -16.97
N PRO A 93 -3.76 -4.94 -17.18
CA PRO A 93 -3.26 -5.28 -18.51
C PRO A 93 -3.73 -6.65 -19.04
N CYS A 94 -4.33 -7.49 -18.18
CA CYS A 94 -4.86 -8.79 -18.61
C CYS A 94 -6.21 -8.62 -19.33
N ARG A 95 -6.59 -9.60 -20.17
CA ARG A 95 -7.72 -9.50 -21.11
C ARG A 95 -8.93 -10.37 -20.75
N ALA A 96 -8.99 -10.92 -19.54
CA ALA A 96 -10.21 -11.59 -19.08
C ALA A 96 -11.29 -10.55 -18.73
N ALA A 97 -12.54 -10.96 -18.65
CA ALA A 97 -13.66 -10.07 -18.35
C ALA A 97 -14.34 -10.50 -17.05
N PHE A 98 -13.83 -10.03 -15.91
CA PHE A 98 -14.46 -10.26 -14.62
C PHE A 98 -15.28 -9.05 -14.21
N THR A 99 -16.58 -9.25 -13.93
CA THR A 99 -17.40 -8.22 -13.27
C THR A 99 -16.91 -8.03 -11.84
N ARG A 100 -16.53 -6.81 -11.50
CA ARG A 100 -16.07 -6.38 -10.16
C ARG A 100 -16.71 -5.07 -9.77
N PHE A 101 -16.59 -4.71 -8.50
CA PHE A 101 -17.11 -3.48 -7.95
C PHE A 101 -15.97 -2.54 -7.55
N TYR A 102 -16.12 -1.25 -7.78
CA TYR A 102 -15.25 -0.21 -7.26
C TYR A 102 -16.09 0.82 -6.51
N TYR A 103 -15.50 1.50 -5.54
CA TYR A 103 -16.12 2.60 -4.82
C TYR A 103 -15.96 3.90 -5.61
N ASP A 104 -17.07 4.53 -5.96
CA ASP A 104 -17.11 5.86 -6.55
C ASP A 104 -17.25 6.89 -5.43
N ALA A 105 -16.14 7.55 -5.10
CA ALA A 105 -16.10 8.55 -4.04
C ALA A 105 -16.86 9.83 -4.37
N ALA A 106 -17.16 10.10 -5.65
CA ALA A 106 -17.95 11.27 -6.03
C ALA A 106 -19.43 11.08 -5.69
N THR A 107 -19.94 9.85 -5.82
CA THR A 107 -21.34 9.52 -5.52
C THR A 107 -21.52 8.74 -4.22
N ASN A 108 -20.43 8.39 -3.54
CA ASN A 108 -20.41 7.54 -2.35
C ASN A 108 -21.11 6.18 -2.55
N THR A 109 -21.01 5.61 -3.76
CA THR A 109 -21.66 4.35 -4.13
C THR A 109 -20.67 3.37 -4.72
N CYS A 110 -20.92 2.08 -4.56
CA CYS A 110 -20.23 1.05 -5.31
C CYS A 110 -20.84 0.86 -6.70
N ARG A 111 -19.99 0.74 -7.72
CA ARG A 111 -20.38 0.58 -9.13
C ARG A 111 -19.62 -0.58 -9.77
N GLN A 112 -20.23 -1.22 -10.75
CA GLN A 112 -19.59 -2.32 -11.48
C GLN A 112 -18.58 -1.81 -12.51
N PHE A 113 -17.51 -2.58 -12.74
CA PHE A 113 -16.58 -2.39 -13.84
C PHE A 113 -15.98 -3.73 -14.29
N THR A 114 -15.39 -3.75 -15.49
CA THR A 114 -14.69 -4.93 -16.02
C THR A 114 -13.23 -4.94 -15.56
N TYR A 115 -12.86 -5.97 -14.83
CA TYR A 115 -11.48 -6.24 -14.44
C TYR A 115 -10.85 -7.31 -15.32
N GLY A 116 -9.66 -6.99 -15.83
CA GLY A 116 -8.83 -7.81 -16.73
C GLY A 116 -8.30 -9.10 -16.12
N GLY A 117 -8.35 -9.24 -14.79
CA GLY A 117 -7.90 -10.43 -14.05
C GLY A 117 -6.56 -10.30 -13.35
N CYS A 118 -5.78 -9.23 -13.60
CA CYS A 118 -4.49 -9.04 -12.93
C CYS A 118 -4.17 -7.57 -12.61
N LYS A 119 -3.30 -7.36 -11.61
CA LYS A 119 -2.73 -6.06 -11.21
C LYS A 119 -3.76 -5.01 -10.75
N SER A 120 -4.78 -5.45 -10.01
CA SER A 120 -5.72 -4.56 -9.32
C SER A 120 -5.00 -3.48 -8.49
N ASN A 121 -5.54 -2.27 -8.50
CA ASN A 121 -5.06 -1.15 -7.67
C ASN A 121 -5.73 -1.10 -6.27
N GLY A 122 -6.55 -2.12 -5.96
CA GLY A 122 -7.26 -2.28 -4.69
C GLY A 122 -8.70 -1.77 -4.68
N ASN A 123 -9.08 -0.81 -5.54
CA ASN A 123 -10.48 -0.39 -5.66
C ASN A 123 -11.24 -1.37 -6.57
N ASN A 124 -11.29 -2.62 -6.13
CA ASN A 124 -11.74 -3.78 -6.89
C ASN A 124 -12.20 -4.85 -5.91
N PHE A 125 -13.51 -5.01 -5.82
CA PHE A 125 -14.18 -5.88 -4.89
C PHE A 125 -15.01 -6.90 -5.66
N VAL A 126 -15.18 -8.09 -5.07
CA VAL A 126 -15.93 -9.18 -5.70
C VAL A 126 -17.44 -8.94 -5.67
N SER A 127 -17.93 -8.14 -4.72
CA SER A 127 -19.36 -7.83 -4.56
C SER A 127 -19.58 -6.40 -4.08
N ASP A 128 -20.78 -5.88 -4.34
CA ASP A 128 -21.24 -4.58 -3.83
C ASP A 128 -21.11 -4.47 -2.31
N THR A 129 -21.58 -5.50 -1.58
CA THR A 129 -21.50 -5.55 -0.12
C THR A 129 -20.06 -5.48 0.40
N ALA A 130 -19.12 -6.17 -0.26
CA ALA A 130 -17.70 -6.12 0.11
C ALA A 130 -17.11 -4.72 -0.12
N CYS A 131 -17.49 -4.07 -1.23
CA CYS A 131 -17.11 -2.71 -1.55
C CYS A 131 -17.66 -1.70 -0.53
N MET A 132 -18.97 -1.75 -0.25
CA MET A 132 -19.61 -0.85 0.71
C MET A 132 -19.05 -1.05 2.11
N LYS A 133 -18.86 -2.29 2.56
CA LYS A 133 -18.25 -2.58 3.86
C LYS A 133 -16.82 -2.03 3.96
N ALA A 134 -16.04 -2.13 2.89
CA ALA A 134 -14.65 -1.66 2.87
C ALA A 134 -14.53 -0.13 2.87
N CYS A 135 -15.42 0.55 2.14
CA CYS A 135 -15.26 1.96 1.76
C CYS A 135 -16.30 2.93 2.34
N ALA A 136 -17.48 2.46 2.76
CA ALA A 136 -18.56 3.33 3.26
C ALA A 136 -18.46 3.67 4.77
N SER A 137 -17.37 3.30 5.44
CA SER A 137 -17.11 3.64 6.86
C SER A 137 -16.35 4.96 6.99
N SER A 138 -16.89 6.08 7.50
CA SER A 138 -18.22 6.40 8.01
C SER A 138 -18.44 7.91 7.83
N ALA A 139 -19.52 8.33 7.18
CA ALA A 139 -20.22 9.50 7.69
C ALA A 139 -20.91 9.01 8.97
N ILE A 140 -20.43 9.44 10.15
CA ILE A 140 -21.29 9.41 11.32
C ILE A 140 -22.55 10.16 10.87
N ARG A 141 -23.69 9.47 10.78
CA ARG A 141 -24.97 10.16 10.87
C ARG A 141 -24.89 10.90 12.19
N LEU A 142 -24.67 12.21 12.15
CA LEU A 142 -24.96 13.05 13.29
C LEU A 142 -26.39 12.67 13.68
N VAL A 143 -26.52 12.05 14.84
CA VAL A 143 -27.81 11.88 15.47
C VAL A 143 -28.22 13.29 15.88
N GLU A 144 -28.97 13.97 15.01
CA GLU A 144 -29.91 15.01 15.42
C GLU A 144 -31.29 14.38 15.22
N MET A 145 -31.82 13.75 16.27
CA MET A 145 -32.75 14.41 17.19
C MET A 145 -34.03 14.83 16.46
N GLN A 146 -34.85 13.85 16.06
CA GLN A 146 -36.28 14.10 15.87
C GLN A 146 -36.84 14.38 17.27
N ALA A 147 -37.03 15.66 17.56
CA ALA A 147 -37.75 16.14 18.71
C ALA A 147 -39.16 15.53 18.73
N THR A 148 -39.46 14.72 19.73
CA THR A 148 -40.82 14.51 20.22
C THR A 148 -40.77 14.58 21.74
N PHE A 149 -40.88 15.81 22.25
CA PHE A 149 -41.42 16.04 23.58
C PHE A 149 -42.93 15.78 23.51
N PHE A 150 -43.41 14.84 24.31
CA PHE A 150 -44.76 14.84 24.88
C PHE A 150 -44.61 14.67 26.38
#